data_AF-A0A5J5S1Y3-F1
#
_entry.id   AF-A0A5J5S1Y3-F1
#
_cell.length_a   1.000
_cell.length_b   1.000
_cell.length_c   1.000
_cell.angle_alpha   90.00
_cell.angle_beta   90.00
_cell.angle_gamma   90.00
#
_symmetry.space_group_name_H-M   'P 1'
#
loop_
_entity.id
_entity.type
_entity.pdbx_description
1 polymer ?
#
loop_
_entity_poly.entity_id
_entity_poly.type
_entity_poly.pdbx_seq_one_letter_code
_entity_poly.pdbx_strand_id
1 'polypeptide(L)'
;MIEMLDAAIEDAIERGSWNLLGEDLGPLNSKELEQLEHQLESSLKHVRSTKTQYMLDQLSELQNKEQMLMETNRALSIKLEEISARNQFRVLWKGGEQSVAFTNQQVQSMGLFQPLECNPTLQIGIHI
;
A
#
# COMPACT_ATOMS: atom_id res chain seq x y z
N MET A 1 -30.07 -24.53 37.28
CA MET A 1 -28.65 -24.92 37.15
C MET A 1 -28.09 -24.52 35.80
N ILE A 2 -28.68 -24.97 34.68
CA ILE A 2 -28.26 -24.57 33.33
C ILE A 2 -28.34 -23.04 33.13
N GLU A 3 -29.47 -22.41 33.47
CA GLU A 3 -29.63 -20.94 33.36
C GLU A 3 -28.65 -20.14 34.21
N MET A 4 -28.29 -20.64 35.40
CA MET A 4 -27.28 -19.99 36.25
C MET A 4 -25.87 -20.08 35.67
N LEU A 5 -25.55 -21.19 35.01
CA LEU A 5 -24.26 -21.38 34.38
C LEU A 5 -24.12 -20.46 33.16
N ASP A 6 -25.20 -20.30 32.41
CA ASP A 6 -25.28 -19.42 31.24
C ASP A 6 -25.07 -17.95 31.65
N ALA A 7 -25.81 -17.49 32.66
CA ALA A 7 -25.65 -16.14 33.21
C ALA A 7 -24.23 -15.88 33.74
N ALA A 8 -23.59 -16.86 34.37
CA ALA A 8 -22.22 -16.73 34.88
C ALA A 8 -21.18 -16.64 33.74
N ILE A 9 -21.43 -17.30 32.60
CA ILE A 9 -20.56 -17.23 31.43
C ILE A 9 -20.67 -15.87 30.76
N GLU A 10 -21.90 -15.38 30.55
CA GLU A 10 -22.14 -14.06 29.94
C GLU A 10 -21.47 -12.94 30.74
N ASP A 11 -21.69 -12.94 32.06
CA ASP A 11 -21.12 -12.00 33.00
C ASP A 11 -19.57 -12.08 33.07
N ALA A 12 -18.98 -13.27 32.89
CA ALA A 12 -17.53 -13.44 32.77
C ALA A 12 -16.97 -12.87 31.44
N ILE A 13 -17.71 -13.03 30.33
CA ILE A 13 -17.32 -12.48 29.03
C ILE A 13 -17.40 -10.95 29.06
N GLU A 14 -18.48 -10.38 29.59
CA GLU A 14 -18.67 -8.93 29.69
C GLU A 14 -17.57 -8.28 30.52
N ARG A 15 -17.32 -8.81 31.74
CA ARG A 15 -16.20 -8.35 32.57
C ARG A 15 -14.86 -8.49 31.87
N GLY A 16 -14.63 -9.60 31.17
CA GLY A 16 -13.41 -9.80 30.38
C GLY A 16 -13.22 -8.70 29.33
N SER A 17 -14.30 -8.29 28.66
CA SER A 17 -14.27 -7.18 27.68
C SER A 17 -13.90 -5.86 28.35
N TRP A 18 -14.55 -5.52 29.47
CA TRP A 18 -14.27 -4.29 30.23
C TRP A 18 -12.81 -4.25 30.69
N ASN A 19 -12.31 -5.36 31.24
CA ASN A 19 -10.93 -5.48 31.66
C ASN A 19 -9.96 -5.25 30.50
N LEU A 20 -10.24 -5.79 29.30
CA LEU A 20 -9.43 -5.54 28.10
C LEU A 20 -9.47 -4.08 27.65
N LEU A 21 -10.53 -3.33 27.99
CA LEU A 21 -10.64 -1.88 27.79
C LEU A 21 -9.98 -1.08 28.93
N GLY A 22 -9.49 -1.74 29.98
CA GLY A 22 -8.92 -1.11 31.17
C GLY A 22 -9.96 -0.63 32.18
N GLU A 23 -11.19 -1.12 32.09
CA GLU A 23 -12.29 -0.83 32.99
C GLU A 23 -12.45 -1.94 34.06
N ASP A 24 -13.11 -1.62 35.18
CA ASP A 24 -13.37 -2.53 36.32
C ASP A 24 -12.17 -3.40 36.77
N LEU A 25 -10.97 -2.81 36.81
CA LEU A 25 -9.75 -3.55 37.14
C LEU A 25 -9.56 -3.84 38.65
N GLY A 26 -10.36 -3.19 39.52
CA GLY A 26 -10.23 -3.28 40.97
C GLY A 26 -10.34 -4.69 41.56
N PRO A 27 -11.16 -5.60 41.00
CA PRO A 27 -11.25 -7.00 41.45
C PRO A 27 -10.05 -7.88 41.04
N LEU A 28 -9.20 -7.45 40.09
CA LEU A 28 -8.05 -8.26 39.65
C LEU A 28 -6.88 -8.14 40.62
N ASN A 29 -6.21 -9.25 40.88
CA ASN A 29 -4.95 -9.25 41.62
C ASN A 29 -3.74 -8.99 40.70
N SER A 30 -2.57 -8.76 41.29
CA SER A 30 -1.33 -8.44 40.55
C SER A 30 -1.00 -9.43 39.43
N LYS A 31 -1.20 -10.73 39.67
CA LYS A 31 -0.89 -11.76 38.68
C LYS A 31 -1.87 -11.74 37.50
N GLU A 32 -3.14 -11.48 37.78
CA GLU A 32 -4.17 -11.38 36.76
C GLU A 32 -4.00 -10.11 35.91
N LEU A 33 -3.59 -9.00 36.54
CA LEU A 33 -3.20 -7.76 35.85
C LEU A 33 -1.98 -7.95 34.95
N GLU A 34 -0.92 -8.59 35.43
CA GLU A 34 0.26 -8.93 34.61
C GLU A 34 -0.11 -9.81 33.41
N GLN A 35 -1.00 -10.78 33.61
CA GLN A 35 -1.48 -11.63 32.53
C GLN A 35 -2.30 -10.84 31.50
N LEU A 36 -3.17 -9.93 31.95
CA LEU A 36 -3.97 -9.06 31.10
C LEU A 36 -3.07 -8.12 30.28
N GLU A 37 -2.06 -7.53 30.90
CA GLU A 37 -1.07 -6.68 30.23
C GLU A 37 -0.31 -7.45 29.13
N HIS A 38 0.22 -8.63 29.45
CA HIS A 38 0.90 -9.47 28.47
C HIS A 38 -0.02 -9.90 27.32
N GLN A 39 -1.30 -10.19 27.60
CA GLN A 39 -2.27 -10.52 26.56
C GLN A 39 -2.50 -9.33 25.61
N LEU A 40 -2.68 -8.13 26.16
CA LEU A 40 -2.86 -6.91 25.37
C LEU A 40 -1.61 -6.59 24.55
N GLU A 41 -0.42 -6.68 25.15
CA GLU A 41 0.85 -6.43 24.48
C GLU A 41 1.06 -7.40 23.30
N SER A 42 0.85 -8.70 23.53
CA SER A 42 1.01 -9.73 22.50
C SER A 42 0.01 -9.53 21.35
N SER A 43 -1.26 -9.28 21.67
CA SER A 43 -2.31 -9.02 20.68
C SER A 43 -2.02 -7.76 19.87
N LEU A 44 -1.64 -6.66 20.53
CA LEU A 44 -1.29 -5.41 19.86
C LEU A 44 -0.08 -5.57 18.94
N LYS A 45 0.95 -6.29 19.39
CA LYS A 45 2.11 -6.63 18.57
C LYS A 45 1.70 -7.42 17.33
N HIS A 46 0.83 -8.42 17.49
CA HIS A 46 0.31 -9.20 16.37
C HIS A 46 -0.48 -8.33 15.38
N VAL A 47 -1.44 -7.53 15.85
CA VAL A 47 -2.24 -6.62 15.01
C VAL A 47 -1.34 -5.65 14.24
N ARG A 48 -0.36 -5.03 14.92
CA ARG A 48 0.59 -4.12 14.27
C ARG A 48 1.44 -4.83 13.22
N SER A 49 1.94 -6.02 13.53
CA SER A 49 2.74 -6.82 12.60
C SER A 49 1.93 -7.17 11.35
N THR A 50 0.72 -7.70 11.53
CA THR A 50 -0.17 -8.07 10.42
C THR A 50 -0.54 -6.88 9.56
N LYS A 51 -0.88 -5.74 10.18
CA LYS A 51 -1.18 -4.50 9.44
C LYS A 51 0.04 -4.00 8.66
N THR A 52 1.23 -4.05 9.26
CA THR A 52 2.47 -3.60 8.60
C THR A 52 2.79 -4.50 7.42
N GLN A 53 2.74 -5.82 7.60
CA GLN A 53 3.00 -6.78 6.53
C GLN A 53 2.02 -6.57 5.37
N TYR A 54 0.73 -6.45 5.66
CA TYR A 54 -0.28 -6.19 4.64
C TYR A 54 0.01 -4.90 3.84
N MET A 55 0.39 -3.80 4.52
CA MET A 55 0.72 -2.55 3.83
C MET A 55 1.99 -2.68 2.96
N LEU A 56 3.00 -3.43 3.42
CA LEU A 56 4.21 -3.70 2.65
C LEU A 56 3.91 -4.55 1.39
N ASP A 57 3.06 -5.56 1.53
CA ASP A 57 2.65 -6.42 0.42
C ASP A 57 1.89 -5.59 -0.64
N GLN A 58 0.95 -4.75 -0.21
CA GLN A 58 0.22 -3.83 -1.10
C GLN A 58 1.14 -2.83 -1.78
N LEU A 59 2.13 -2.28 -1.07
CA LEU A 59 3.11 -1.37 -1.66
C LEU A 59 3.93 -2.07 -2.73
N SER A 60 4.43 -3.29 -2.46
CA SER A 60 5.21 -4.06 -3.43
C SER A 60 4.38 -4.42 -4.67
N GLU A 61 3.11 -4.80 -4.49
CA GLU A 61 2.20 -5.09 -5.60
C GLU A 61 2.01 -3.85 -6.51
N LEU A 62 1.82 -2.67 -5.91
CA LEU A 62 1.67 -1.42 -6.65
C LEU A 62 2.96 -1.02 -7.38
N GLN A 63 4.13 -1.13 -6.74
CA GLN A 63 5.42 -0.85 -7.36
C GLN A 63 5.68 -1.76 -8.58
N ASN A 64 5.35 -3.04 -8.48
CA ASN A 64 5.47 -3.98 -9.59
C ASN A 64 4.54 -3.60 -10.76
N LYS A 65 3.30 -3.18 -10.46
CA LYS A 65 2.36 -2.69 -11.49
C LYS A 65 2.86 -1.40 -12.15
N GLU A 66 3.38 -0.47 -11.37
CA GLU A 66 3.98 0.77 -11.87
C GLU A 66 5.12 0.47 -12.84
N GLN A 67 6.05 -0.42 -12.46
CA GLN A 67 7.17 -0.82 -13.31
C GLN A 67 6.68 -1.43 -14.64
N MET A 68 5.73 -2.37 -14.58
CA MET A 68 5.16 -2.99 -15.79
C MET A 68 4.50 -1.96 -16.71
N LEU A 69 3.78 -0.98 -16.15
CA LEU A 69 3.17 0.09 -16.92
C LEU A 69 4.20 1.02 -17.54
N MET A 70 5.27 1.37 -16.82
CA MET A 70 6.36 2.16 -17.38
C MET A 70 7.05 1.46 -18.54
N GLU A 71 7.34 0.16 -18.41
CA GLU A 71 7.97 -0.64 -19.47
C GLU A 71 7.08 -0.75 -20.71
N THR A 72 5.79 -1.03 -20.52
CA THR A 72 4.83 -1.11 -21.62
C THR A 72 4.63 0.24 -22.31
N ASN A 73 4.51 1.33 -21.56
CA ASN A 73 4.39 2.68 -22.11
C ASN A 73 5.65 3.10 -22.87
N ARG A 74 6.85 2.77 -22.35
CA ARG A 74 8.11 2.97 -23.06
C ARG A 74 8.15 2.22 -24.38
N ALA A 75 7.76 0.95 -24.39
CA ALA A 75 7.72 0.14 -25.60
C ALA A 75 6.73 0.70 -26.65
N LEU A 76 5.56 1.18 -26.20
CA LEU A 76 4.58 1.83 -27.07
C LEU A 76 5.09 3.16 -27.64
N SER A 77 5.77 3.96 -26.83
CA SER A 77 6.36 5.23 -27.25
C SER A 77 7.40 5.03 -28.35
N ILE A 78 8.28 4.03 -28.20
CA ILE A 78 9.26 3.65 -29.24
C ILE A 78 8.54 3.22 -30.53
N LYS A 79 7.53 2.35 -30.44
CA LYS A 79 6.76 1.92 -31.61
C LYS A 79 6.05 3.07 -32.31
N LEU A 80 5.52 4.03 -31.57
CA LEU A 80 4.90 5.25 -32.11
C LEU A 80 5.91 6.09 -32.88
N GLU A 81 7.11 6.27 -32.33
CA GLU A 81 8.20 7.00 -32.99
C GLU A 81 8.64 6.30 -34.28
N GLU A 82 8.80 4.97 -34.27
CA GLU A 82 9.12 4.18 -35.46
C GLU A 82 8.04 4.29 -36.56
N ILE A 83 6.76 4.19 -36.18
CA ILE A 83 5.64 4.34 -37.12
C ILE A 83 5.59 5.77 -37.67
N SER A 84 5.80 6.77 -36.82
CA SER A 84 5.87 8.18 -37.23
C SER A 84 7.00 8.42 -38.23
N ALA A 85 8.21 7.91 -37.94
CA ALA A 85 9.36 8.01 -38.83
C ALA A 85 9.10 7.31 -40.18
N ARG A 86 8.49 6.11 -40.15
CA ARG A 86 8.10 5.39 -41.38
C ARG A 86 7.04 6.15 -42.17
N ASN A 87 6.05 6.75 -41.50
CA ASN A 87 5.00 7.54 -42.15
C ASN A 87 5.56 8.84 -42.74
N GLN A 88 6.44 9.54 -42.04
CA GLN A 88 7.15 10.72 -42.57
C GLN A 88 7.97 10.35 -43.81
N PHE A 89 8.72 9.24 -43.77
CA PHE A 89 9.40 8.71 -44.95
C PHE A 89 8.40 8.42 -46.07
N ARG A 90 7.27 7.77 -45.78
CA ARG A 90 6.24 7.47 -46.79
C ARG A 90 5.61 8.72 -47.39
N VAL A 91 5.43 9.79 -46.62
CA VAL A 91 4.94 11.10 -47.10
C VAL A 91 6.01 11.80 -47.94
N LEU A 92 7.28 11.77 -47.53
CA LEU A 92 8.41 12.30 -48.29
C LEU A 92 8.53 11.63 -49.68
N TRP A 93 8.35 10.32 -49.76
CA TRP A 93 8.40 9.59 -51.03
C TRP A 93 7.11 9.64 -51.86
N LYS A 94 5.99 10.07 -51.27
CA LYS A 94 4.71 10.26 -51.96
C LYS A 94 4.44 11.74 -52.30
N GLY A 95 5.30 12.65 -51.85
CA GLY A 95 5.26 14.09 -52.05
C GLY A 95 5.80 14.51 -53.41
N GLY A 96 5.15 14.07 -54.49
CA GLY A 96 5.14 14.76 -55.77
C GLY A 96 3.96 15.72 -55.91
N GLU A 97 3.00 15.74 -54.98
CA GLU A 97 1.82 16.61 -55.07
C GLU A 97 1.39 17.15 -53.69
N GLN A 98 1.05 18.44 -53.71
CA GLN A 98 0.89 19.41 -52.61
C GLN A 98 -0.04 18.97 -51.46
N SER A 99 0.32 19.28 -50.20
CA SER A 99 -0.61 19.96 -49.26
C SER A 99 0.02 20.30 -47.89
N VAL A 100 -0.12 21.58 -47.53
CA VAL A 100 -0.13 22.26 -46.21
C VAL A 100 0.70 21.72 -45.03
N ALA A 101 1.62 22.60 -44.61
CA ALA A 101 2.28 22.60 -43.32
C ALA A 101 1.28 22.72 -42.16
N PHE A 102 1.38 21.83 -41.19
CA PHE A 102 1.01 22.10 -39.81
C PHE A 102 2.26 21.94 -38.94
N THR A 103 2.83 23.07 -38.58
CA THR A 103 3.76 23.23 -37.47
C THR A 103 3.14 22.65 -36.21
N ASN A 104 3.73 21.58 -35.66
CA ASN A 104 3.40 21.15 -34.31
C ASN A 104 4.59 21.48 -33.41
N GLN A 105 4.41 22.56 -32.65
CA GLN A 105 5.31 23.02 -31.63
C GLN A 105 5.54 21.92 -30.59
N GLN A 106 6.78 21.48 -30.56
CA GLN A 106 7.59 21.26 -29.37
C GLN A 106 7.03 22.00 -28.12
N VAL A 107 6.13 21.37 -27.37
CA VAL A 107 5.79 21.78 -26.00
C VAL A 107 6.26 20.68 -25.07
N GLN A 108 7.28 21.06 -24.33
CA GLN A 108 7.93 20.34 -23.26
C GLN A 108 6.89 19.84 -22.25
N SER A 109 6.75 18.53 -22.09
CA SER A 109 6.21 17.93 -20.86
C SER A 109 7.35 17.18 -20.17
N MET A 110 8.40 17.94 -19.84
CA MET A 110 9.40 17.54 -18.86
C MET A 110 8.86 17.96 -17.49
N GLY A 111 8.51 17.01 -16.62
CA GLY A 111 8.39 17.31 -15.18
C GLY A 111 7.20 16.75 -14.40
N LEU A 112 6.73 15.52 -14.64
CA LEU A 112 5.72 14.91 -13.75
C LEU A 112 6.13 13.61 -13.06
N PHE A 113 7.31 13.07 -13.35
CA PHE A 113 7.83 11.93 -12.61
C PHE A 113 9.11 12.33 -11.92
N GLN A 114 8.96 12.82 -10.70
CA GLN A 114 10.03 12.81 -9.73
C GLN A 114 10.09 11.39 -9.17
N PRO A 115 11.18 10.63 -9.37
CA PRO A 115 11.37 9.39 -8.64
C PRO A 115 11.39 9.75 -7.17
N LEU A 116 10.40 9.31 -6.40
CA LEU A 116 10.51 9.32 -4.96
C LEU A 116 11.66 8.37 -4.63
N GLU A 117 12.81 8.94 -4.27
CA GLU A 117 13.93 8.19 -3.68
C GLU A 117 13.38 7.51 -2.42
N CYS A 118 13.05 6.23 -2.58
CA CYS A 118 12.64 5.37 -1.49
C CYS A 118 13.85 5.20 -0.58
N ASN A 119 13.98 6.05 0.43
CA ASN A 119 14.92 5.84 1.52
C ASN A 119 14.54 4.53 2.22
N PRO A 120 15.38 3.47 2.21
CA PRO A 120 15.05 2.20 2.86
C PRO A 120 15.28 2.26 4.38
N THR A 121 15.53 3.43 4.97
CA THR A 121 15.95 3.56 6.37
C THR A 121 14.82 4.10 7.25
N LEU A 122 13.71 3.37 7.34
CA LEU A 122 12.92 3.39 8.56
C LEU A 122 13.42 2.22 9.43
N GLN A 123 14.57 2.45 10.07
CA GLN A 123 14.93 1.73 11.30
C GLN A 123 13.90 2.13 12.36
N ILE A 124 12.75 1.45 12.34
CA ILE A 124 11.87 1.42 13.51
C ILE A 124 12.58 0.48 14.48
N GLY A 125 13.37 1.10 15.36
CA GLY A 125 14.18 0.41 16.35
C GLY A 125 13.36 -0.61 17.11
N ILE A 126 13.87 -1.84 17.12
CA ILE A 126 13.55 -2.85 18.11
C ILE A 126 14.22 -2.34 19.39
N HIS A 127 13.43 -1.78 20.32
CA HIS A 127 13.82 -1.75 21.71
C HIS A 127 13.17 -2.93 22.41
N ILE A 128 14.06 -3.78 22.94
CA ILE A 128 13.83 -4.93 23.81
C ILE A 128 13.10 -4.46 25.07
#